data_AF-A0A4T0BB91-F1
#
_entry.id   AF-A0A4T0BB91-F1
#
_cell.length_a   1.000
_cell.length_b   1.000
_cell.length_c   1.000
_cell.angle_alpha   90.00
_cell.angle_beta   90.00
_cell.angle_gamma   90.00
#
_symmetry.space_group_name_H-M   'P 1'
#
loop_
_entity.id
_entity.type
_entity.pdbx_description
1 polymer ?
#
loop_
_entity_poly.entity_id
_entity_poly.type
_entity_poly.pdbx_seq_one_letter_code
_entity_poly.pdbx_strand_id
1 'polypeptide(L)'
;MADADVSELLTAMHRIDVLRLSEEHKHELKVATSALSLALETPWEITMRIVWQEPSVHACICTLIDLEVFKRWVAECEEVRSCQELAELVGCDSRLMNRLLRNLASNGLLVNCGSQNYAMTEFTRSLAQTKHIAAFSYFRNLHLPMLTALPTYLASTKYQDSFLKHPTSTAFNQALGTKDGLFDYLSKHPDQERDFGHCMEAVSGSVPSWIEIYPTESSIVKSDGQRDDVVVVDVGGSIGHDLNAFQRKHRLQPGRLVLQDLAEVLEGARVESGITKMPHDFFTDQTVEGKSHPYIVIYSQQVRSAWDD
;
A
#
# COMPACT_ATOMS: atom_id res chain seq x y z
N MET A 1 22.61 -28.55 27.24
CA MET A 1 22.88 -27.12 26.99
C MET A 1 21.68 -26.43 26.35
N ALA A 2 21.01 -27.01 25.34
CA ALA A 2 19.89 -26.36 24.63
C ALA A 2 18.71 -25.84 25.49
N ASP A 3 18.26 -26.57 26.54
CA ASP A 3 17.07 -26.13 27.31
C ASP A 3 17.31 -24.89 28.21
N ALA A 4 18.55 -24.69 28.68
CA ALA A 4 18.89 -23.51 29.48
C ALA A 4 18.86 -22.24 28.62
N ASP A 5 19.33 -22.35 27.37
CA ASP A 5 19.40 -21.24 26.40
C ASP A 5 17.99 -20.78 25.96
N VAL A 6 17.03 -21.70 25.84
CA VAL A 6 15.63 -21.37 25.46
C VAL A 6 14.91 -20.63 26.59
N SER A 7 15.05 -21.09 27.84
CA SER A 7 14.40 -20.44 28.99
C SER A 7 14.93 -19.03 29.23
N GLU A 8 16.24 -18.82 29.02
CA GLU A 8 16.85 -17.50 29.09
C GLU A 8 16.33 -16.58 27.97
N LEU A 9 16.24 -17.08 26.74
CA LEU A 9 15.68 -16.32 25.61
C LEU A 9 14.23 -15.90 25.87
N LEU A 10 13.37 -16.82 26.33
CA LEU A 10 11.97 -16.50 26.66
C LEU A 10 11.88 -15.43 27.76
N THR A 11 12.73 -15.55 28.79
CA THR A 11 12.80 -14.55 29.86
C THR A 11 13.26 -13.19 29.35
N ALA A 12 14.24 -13.16 28.44
CA ALA A 12 14.71 -11.93 27.82
C ALA A 12 13.61 -11.29 26.96
N MET A 13 12.92 -12.07 26.13
CA MET A 13 11.82 -11.58 25.29
C MET A 13 10.70 -10.93 26.12
N HIS A 14 10.32 -11.51 27.26
CA HIS A 14 9.30 -10.93 28.13
C HIS A 14 9.71 -9.62 28.81
N ARG A 15 11.00 -9.30 28.85
CA ARG A 15 11.51 -8.03 29.42
C ARG A 15 11.61 -6.91 28.41
N ILE A 16 11.45 -7.21 27.12
CA ILE A 16 11.53 -6.20 26.05
C ILE A 16 10.27 -5.33 26.08
N ASP A 17 10.45 -4.05 26.38
CA ASP A 17 9.45 -3.02 26.17
C ASP A 17 9.62 -2.45 24.75
N VAL A 18 8.79 -2.93 23.82
CA VAL A 18 8.85 -2.57 22.39
C VAL A 18 8.68 -1.06 22.17
N LEU A 19 8.00 -0.35 23.08
CA LEU A 19 7.78 1.10 23.00
C LEU A 19 9.05 1.91 23.26
N ARG A 20 10.07 1.31 23.89
CA ARG A 20 11.34 1.97 24.23
C ARG A 20 12.47 1.69 23.23
N LEU A 21 12.23 0.84 22.24
CA LEU A 21 13.23 0.50 21.22
C LEU A 21 13.36 1.62 20.18
N SER A 22 14.59 1.83 19.68
CA SER A 22 14.82 2.63 18.47
C SER A 22 14.24 1.91 17.25
N GLU A 23 13.96 2.64 16.17
CA GLU A 23 13.46 2.04 14.92
C GLU A 23 14.43 1.00 14.33
N GLU A 24 15.74 1.23 14.48
CA GLU A 24 16.79 0.27 14.10
C GLU A 24 16.66 -1.04 14.89
N HIS A 25 16.62 -0.98 16.23
CA HIS A 25 16.46 -2.18 17.05
C HIS A 25 15.11 -2.87 16.84
N LYS A 26 14.03 -2.12 16.58
CA LYS A 26 12.74 -2.72 16.20
C LYS A 26 12.86 -3.52 14.91
N HIS A 27 13.54 -2.96 13.90
CA HIS A 27 13.77 -3.64 12.63
C HIS A 27 14.59 -4.92 12.82
N GLU A 28 15.73 -4.83 13.51
CA GLU A 28 16.59 -5.99 13.79
C GLU A 28 15.84 -7.09 14.55
N LEU A 29 15.12 -6.73 15.61
CA LEU A 29 14.36 -7.69 16.41
C LEU A 29 13.25 -8.34 15.58
N LYS A 30 12.55 -7.57 14.74
CA LYS A 30 11.52 -8.10 13.83
C LYS A 30 12.10 -9.11 12.85
N VAL A 31 13.26 -8.81 12.25
CA VAL A 31 13.94 -9.73 11.32
C VAL A 31 14.36 -11.01 12.04
N ALA A 32 15.03 -10.90 13.19
CA ALA A 32 15.52 -12.05 13.96
C ALA A 32 14.38 -12.95 14.46
N THR A 33 13.33 -12.37 15.02
CA THR A 33 12.16 -13.12 15.53
C THR A 33 11.37 -13.78 14.40
N SER A 34 11.23 -13.11 13.24
CA SER A 34 10.58 -13.70 12.07
C SER A 34 11.38 -14.90 11.53
N ALA A 35 12.71 -14.77 11.43
CA ALA A 35 13.58 -15.86 10.99
C ALA A 35 13.51 -17.06 11.94
N LEU A 36 13.54 -16.82 13.25
CA LEU A 36 13.38 -17.87 14.26
C LEU A 36 12.00 -18.54 14.15
N SER A 37 10.93 -17.76 14.03
CA SER A 37 9.57 -18.29 13.89
C SER A 37 9.45 -19.20 12.67
N LEU A 38 9.98 -18.79 11.52
CA LEU A 38 9.96 -19.60 10.29
C LEU A 38 10.80 -20.88 10.43
N ALA A 39 11.93 -20.83 11.15
CA ALA A 39 12.78 -22.00 11.39
C ALA A 39 12.15 -23.02 12.34
N LEU A 40 11.21 -22.59 13.19
CA LEU A 40 10.49 -23.46 14.14
C LEU A 40 9.29 -24.16 13.51
N GLU A 41 8.76 -23.66 12.38
CA GLU A 41 7.64 -24.30 11.69
C GLU A 41 8.08 -25.61 11.02
N THR A 42 7.30 -26.67 11.24
CA THR A 42 7.39 -27.89 10.45
C THR A 42 6.87 -27.66 9.02
N PRO A 43 7.25 -28.49 8.03
CA PRO A 43 6.71 -28.39 6.67
C PRO A 43 5.18 -28.43 6.60
N TRP A 44 4.54 -29.17 7.50
CA TRP A 44 3.09 -29.23 7.57
C TRP A 44 2.47 -27.96 8.14
N GLU A 45 3.07 -27.36 9.18
CA GLU A 45 2.61 -26.07 9.73
C GLU A 45 2.70 -24.94 8.69
N ILE A 46 3.79 -24.90 7.90
CA ILE A 46 3.92 -23.97 6.77
C ILE A 46 2.77 -24.18 5.77
N THR A 47 2.45 -25.43 5.44
CA THR A 47 1.36 -25.77 4.53
C THR A 47 0.01 -25.30 5.08
N MET A 48 -0.27 -25.57 6.36
CA MET A 48 -1.51 -25.13 7.01
C MET A 48 -1.64 -23.60 7.02
N ARG A 49 -0.53 -22.90 7.27
CA ARG A 49 -0.51 -21.44 7.30
C ARG A 49 -0.89 -20.85 5.94
N ILE A 50 -0.24 -21.32 4.88
CA ILE A 50 -0.44 -20.82 3.51
C ILE A 50 -1.83 -21.22 2.96
N VAL A 51 -2.26 -22.46 3.17
CA VAL A 51 -3.46 -23.00 2.50
C VAL A 51 -4.75 -22.71 3.27
N TRP A 52 -4.71 -22.67 4.61
CA TRP A 52 -5.90 -22.54 5.44
C TRP A 52 -5.91 -21.28 6.28
N GLN A 53 -4.82 -20.96 6.97
CA GLN A 53 -4.80 -19.86 7.93
C GLN A 53 -4.90 -18.50 7.23
N GLU A 54 -3.95 -18.18 6.36
CA GLU A 54 -3.87 -16.88 5.68
C GLU A 54 -5.13 -16.58 4.84
N PRO A 55 -5.64 -17.52 4.01
CA PRO A 55 -6.88 -17.28 3.26
C PRO A 55 -8.11 -17.11 4.16
N SER A 56 -8.21 -17.87 5.27
CA SER A 56 -9.33 -17.75 6.19
C SER A 56 -9.31 -16.42 6.94
N VAL A 57 -8.13 -15.96 7.36
CA VAL A 57 -7.95 -14.65 8.00
C VAL A 57 -8.36 -13.54 7.04
N HIS A 58 -7.87 -13.59 5.80
CA HIS A 58 -8.24 -12.63 4.77
C HIS A 58 -9.77 -12.59 4.56
N ALA A 59 -10.42 -13.74 4.39
CA ALA A 59 -11.86 -13.82 4.22
C ALA A 59 -12.65 -13.26 5.42
N CYS A 60 -12.19 -13.54 6.65
CA CYS A 60 -12.82 -13.00 7.85
C CYS A 60 -12.68 -11.47 7.93
N ILE A 61 -11.50 -10.92 7.62
CA ILE A 61 -11.28 -9.47 7.59
C ILE A 61 -12.18 -8.79 6.56
N CYS A 62 -12.21 -9.29 5.32
CA CYS A 62 -13.08 -8.74 4.28
C CYS A 62 -14.56 -8.77 4.72
N THR A 63 -15.02 -9.88 5.29
CA THR A 63 -16.41 -9.99 5.78
C THR A 63 -16.71 -8.96 6.86
N LEU A 64 -15.80 -8.76 7.82
CA LEU A 64 -15.97 -7.78 8.90
C LEU A 64 -15.88 -6.33 8.41
N ILE A 65 -15.10 -6.06 7.36
CA ILE A 65 -15.06 -4.77 6.65
C ILE A 65 -16.40 -4.52 5.93
N ASP A 66 -16.94 -5.51 5.21
CA ASP A 66 -18.21 -5.40 4.49
C ASP A 66 -19.39 -5.16 5.45
N LEU A 67 -19.33 -5.76 6.66
CA LEU A 67 -20.28 -5.51 7.75
C LEU A 67 -20.03 -4.17 8.49
N GLU A 68 -18.99 -3.43 8.14
CA GLU A 68 -18.55 -2.19 8.79
C GLU A 68 -18.20 -2.33 10.29
N VAL A 69 -17.88 -3.54 10.76
CA VAL A 69 -17.65 -3.82 12.19
C VAL A 69 -16.55 -2.93 12.77
N PHE A 70 -15.41 -2.82 12.10
CA PHE A 70 -14.27 -2.02 12.59
C PHE A 70 -14.60 -0.53 12.66
N LYS A 71 -15.28 0.01 11.65
CA LYS A 71 -15.71 1.42 11.62
C LYS A 71 -16.64 1.75 12.78
N ARG A 72 -17.68 0.93 12.98
CA ARG A 72 -18.68 1.17 14.04
C ARG A 72 -18.09 0.95 15.42
N TRP A 73 -17.26 -0.08 15.58
CA TRP A 73 -16.58 -0.33 16.85
C TRP A 73 -15.67 0.84 17.26
N VAL A 74 -14.90 1.40 16.32
CA VAL A 74 -14.08 2.60 16.59
C VAL A 74 -14.94 3.82 16.94
N ALA A 75 -16.07 4.03 16.24
CA ALA A 75 -16.95 5.17 16.46
C ALA A 75 -17.58 5.21 17.87
N GLU A 76 -17.82 4.05 18.46
CA GLU A 76 -18.37 3.94 19.82
C GLU A 76 -17.34 4.20 20.93
N CYS A 77 -16.04 4.34 20.61
CA CYS A 77 -14.96 4.62 21.56
C CYS A 77 -14.76 3.61 22.70
N GLU A 78 -15.33 2.40 22.61
CA GLU A 78 -15.14 1.34 23.61
C GLU A 78 -13.99 0.39 23.25
N GLU A 79 -13.15 0.10 24.24
CA GLU A 79 -11.95 -0.74 24.05
C GLU A 79 -12.26 -2.23 23.92
N VAL A 80 -13.22 -2.73 24.72
CA VAL A 80 -13.62 -4.13 24.79
C VAL A 80 -15.10 -4.25 24.44
N ARG A 81 -15.47 -5.22 23.60
CA ARG A 81 -16.87 -5.49 23.22
C ARG A 81 -17.17 -6.98 23.20
N SER A 82 -18.41 -7.34 23.51
CA SER A 82 -18.93 -8.68 23.34
C SER A 82 -19.32 -8.96 21.89
N CYS A 83 -19.30 -10.23 21.49
CA CYS A 83 -19.84 -10.67 20.21
C CYS A 83 -21.31 -10.28 20.01
N GLN A 84 -22.11 -10.28 21.08
CA GLN A 84 -23.54 -9.98 21.01
C GLN A 84 -23.76 -8.51 20.65
N GLU A 85 -23.05 -7.60 21.33
CA GLU A 85 -23.14 -6.16 21.05
C GLU A 85 -22.67 -5.83 19.62
N LEU A 86 -21.54 -6.40 19.20
CA LEU A 86 -21.02 -6.19 17.84
C LEU A 86 -21.97 -6.75 16.78
N ALA A 87 -22.60 -7.90 17.05
CA ALA A 87 -23.56 -8.50 16.15
C ALA A 87 -24.83 -7.65 16.03
N GLU A 88 -25.37 -7.13 17.14
CA GLU A 88 -26.50 -6.20 17.15
C GLU A 88 -26.19 -4.89 16.42
N LEU A 89 -24.98 -4.35 16.59
CA LEU A 89 -24.51 -3.11 15.97
C LEU A 89 -24.52 -3.14 14.44
N VAL A 90 -24.36 -4.31 13.83
CA VAL A 90 -24.32 -4.50 12.37
C VAL A 90 -25.43 -5.39 11.82
N GLY A 91 -26.34 -5.88 12.68
CA GLY A 91 -27.42 -6.78 12.26
C GLY A 91 -26.93 -8.17 11.81
N CYS A 92 -25.90 -8.71 12.44
CA CYS A 92 -25.33 -10.04 12.17
C CYS A 92 -25.77 -11.07 13.22
N ASP A 93 -25.69 -12.36 12.91
CA ASP A 93 -25.87 -13.43 13.91
C ASP A 93 -24.68 -13.47 14.88
N SER A 94 -24.94 -13.52 16.19
CA SER A 94 -23.87 -13.43 17.20
C SER A 94 -22.95 -14.66 17.21
N ARG A 95 -23.44 -15.84 16.82
CA ARG A 95 -22.60 -17.03 16.67
C ARG A 95 -21.69 -16.92 15.45
N LEU A 96 -22.17 -16.34 14.34
CA LEU A 96 -21.33 -16.01 13.19
C LEU A 96 -20.28 -14.96 13.55
N MET A 97 -20.68 -13.86 14.21
CA MET A 97 -19.77 -12.83 14.68
C MET A 97 -18.64 -13.42 15.53
N ASN A 98 -18.98 -14.26 16.51
CA ASN A 98 -17.99 -14.95 17.34
C ASN A 98 -17.03 -15.82 16.51
N ARG A 99 -17.51 -16.54 15.49
CA ARG A 99 -16.63 -17.35 14.62
C ARG A 99 -15.61 -16.48 13.87
N LEU A 100 -16.04 -15.33 13.36
CA LEU A 100 -15.17 -14.38 12.65
C LEU A 100 -14.14 -13.75 13.60
N LEU A 101 -14.58 -13.20 14.74
CA LEU A 101 -13.71 -12.55 15.71
C LEU A 101 -12.73 -13.53 16.36
N ARG A 102 -13.18 -14.77 16.66
CA ARG A 102 -12.31 -15.82 17.20
C ARG A 102 -11.22 -16.21 16.21
N ASN A 103 -11.49 -16.24 14.91
CA ASN A 103 -10.45 -16.49 13.91
C ASN A 103 -9.37 -15.40 13.98
N LEU A 104 -9.74 -14.13 14.00
CA LEU A 104 -8.79 -13.01 14.13
C LEU A 104 -8.00 -13.08 15.44
N ALA A 105 -8.67 -13.37 16.56
CA ALA A 105 -8.01 -13.46 17.86
C ALA A 105 -7.03 -14.64 17.96
N SER A 106 -7.37 -15.81 17.40
CA SER A 106 -6.45 -16.95 17.32
C SER A 106 -5.22 -16.67 16.46
N ASN A 107 -5.28 -15.66 15.58
CA ASN A 107 -4.16 -15.19 14.77
C ASN A 107 -3.46 -13.95 15.37
N GLY A 108 -3.77 -13.59 16.62
CA GLY A 108 -3.16 -12.44 17.30
C GLY A 108 -3.57 -11.07 16.74
N LEU A 109 -4.59 -11.00 15.89
CA LEU A 109 -5.07 -9.75 15.30
C LEU A 109 -6.06 -9.01 16.22
N LEU A 110 -6.70 -9.74 17.14
CA LEU A 110 -7.54 -9.22 18.21
C LEU A 110 -7.06 -9.77 19.55
N VAL A 111 -7.32 -9.03 20.63
CA VAL A 111 -7.13 -9.54 21.99
C VAL A 111 -8.38 -10.29 22.40
N ASN A 112 -8.24 -11.53 22.85
CA ASN A 112 -9.35 -12.30 23.44
C ASN A 112 -9.40 -12.02 24.95
N CYS A 113 -10.44 -11.31 25.40
CA CYS A 113 -10.64 -10.94 26.80
C CYS A 113 -11.45 -11.98 27.59
N GLY A 114 -11.78 -13.12 26.99
CA GLY A 114 -12.62 -14.16 27.60
C GLY A 114 -14.12 -13.85 27.52
N SER A 115 -14.95 -14.85 27.80
CA SER A 115 -16.43 -14.72 27.78
C SER A 115 -17.01 -14.15 26.47
N GLN A 116 -16.39 -14.45 25.33
CA GLN A 116 -16.75 -13.89 24.00
C GLN A 116 -16.62 -12.36 23.92
N ASN A 117 -15.69 -11.79 24.70
CA ASN A 117 -15.29 -10.39 24.61
C ASN A 117 -13.95 -10.27 23.92
N TYR A 118 -13.83 -9.24 23.08
CA TYR A 118 -12.65 -8.97 22.28
C TYR A 118 -12.24 -7.50 22.44
N ALA A 119 -10.96 -7.22 22.27
CA ALA A 119 -10.44 -5.86 22.16
C ALA A 119 -9.67 -5.68 20.85
N MET A 120 -9.76 -4.47 20.29
CA MET A 120 -9.00 -4.11 19.08
C MET A 120 -7.51 -3.94 19.38
N THR A 121 -6.68 -4.46 18.49
CA THR A 121 -5.26 -4.10 18.38
C THR A 121 -5.10 -2.82 17.57
N GLU A 122 -3.88 -2.28 17.51
CA GLU A 122 -3.56 -1.15 16.61
C GLU A 122 -3.91 -1.47 15.15
N PHE A 123 -3.60 -2.70 14.70
CA PHE A 123 -3.93 -3.15 13.35
C PHE A 123 -5.44 -3.20 13.10
N THR A 124 -6.23 -3.86 13.96
CA THR A 124 -7.69 -3.96 13.71
C THR A 124 -8.41 -2.62 13.86
N ARG A 125 -7.86 -1.69 14.66
CA ARG A 125 -8.32 -0.30 14.69
C ARG A 125 -8.03 0.43 13.37
N SER A 126 -6.89 0.16 12.74
CA SER A 126 -6.53 0.77 11.45
C SER A 126 -7.46 0.30 10.31
N LEU A 127 -8.10 -0.86 10.43
CA LEU A 127 -9.11 -1.36 9.48
C LEU A 127 -10.40 -0.52 9.43
N ALA A 128 -10.56 0.49 10.31
CA ALA A 128 -11.61 1.50 10.18
C ALA A 128 -11.25 2.62 9.17
N GLN A 129 -9.97 2.75 8.80
CA GLN A 129 -9.46 3.81 7.94
C GLN A 129 -9.58 3.46 6.45
N THR A 130 -9.86 4.48 5.62
CA THR A 130 -10.08 4.32 4.18
C THR A 130 -8.94 3.60 3.45
N LYS A 131 -7.68 3.94 3.74
CA LYS A 131 -6.51 3.35 3.04
C LYS A 131 -6.39 1.85 3.26
N HIS A 132 -6.62 1.37 4.48
CA HIS A 132 -6.58 -0.06 4.78
C HIS A 132 -7.75 -0.81 4.16
N ILE A 133 -8.96 -0.25 4.21
CA ILE A 133 -10.14 -0.83 3.55
C ILE A 133 -9.90 -0.94 2.03
N ALA A 134 -9.38 0.12 1.42
CA ALA A 134 -9.03 0.13 0.00
C ALA A 134 -7.99 -0.94 -0.34
N ALA A 135 -6.98 -1.16 0.51
CA ALA A 135 -5.99 -2.23 0.30
C ALA A 135 -6.61 -3.64 0.26
N PHE A 136 -7.52 -3.95 1.18
CA PHE A 136 -8.24 -5.24 1.17
C PHE A 136 -9.21 -5.34 -0.01
N SER A 137 -9.88 -4.25 -0.38
CA SER A 137 -10.77 -4.22 -1.56
C SER A 137 -10.00 -4.42 -2.86
N TYR A 138 -8.90 -3.68 -3.05
CA TYR A 138 -7.97 -3.83 -4.17
C TYR A 138 -7.43 -5.26 -4.27
N PHE A 139 -6.95 -5.82 -3.15
CA PHE A 139 -6.45 -7.18 -3.15
C PHE A 139 -7.54 -8.19 -3.53
N ARG A 140 -8.74 -8.08 -2.93
CA ARG A 140 -9.87 -8.99 -3.22
C ARG A 140 -10.34 -8.92 -4.67
N ASN A 141 -10.45 -7.72 -5.23
CA ASN A 141 -11.15 -7.50 -6.51
C ASN A 141 -10.21 -7.57 -7.72
N LEU A 142 -8.92 -7.27 -7.55
CA LEU A 142 -7.95 -7.22 -8.65
C LEU A 142 -6.81 -8.22 -8.45
N HIS A 143 -6.12 -8.15 -7.31
CA HIS A 143 -4.87 -8.91 -7.12
C HIS A 143 -5.11 -10.41 -6.95
N LEU A 144 -6.05 -10.81 -6.08
CA LEU A 144 -6.33 -12.20 -5.75
C LEU A 144 -6.85 -13.01 -6.96
N PRO A 145 -7.78 -12.50 -7.79
CA PRO A 145 -8.14 -13.16 -9.05
C PRO A 145 -6.94 -13.38 -9.96
N MET A 146 -6.08 -12.37 -10.12
CA MET A 146 -4.85 -12.49 -10.92
C MET A 146 -3.92 -13.58 -10.38
N LEU A 147 -3.63 -13.59 -9.07
CA LEU A 147 -2.78 -14.59 -8.43
C LEU A 147 -3.35 -16.01 -8.59
N THR A 148 -4.69 -16.14 -8.51
CA THR A 148 -5.38 -17.42 -8.68
C THR A 148 -5.31 -17.91 -10.13
N ALA A 149 -5.40 -17.01 -11.11
CA ALA A 149 -5.30 -17.36 -12.53
C ALA A 149 -3.86 -17.65 -12.98
N LEU A 150 -2.86 -17.06 -12.33
CA LEU A 150 -1.46 -17.08 -12.74
C LEU A 150 -0.93 -18.49 -13.08
N PRO A 151 -1.12 -19.56 -12.28
CA PRO A 151 -0.62 -20.88 -12.63
C PRO A 151 -1.20 -21.42 -13.93
N THR A 152 -2.51 -21.23 -14.16
CA THR A 152 -3.19 -21.67 -15.38
C THR A 152 -2.80 -20.83 -16.59
N TYR A 153 -2.61 -19.53 -16.40
CA TYR A 153 -2.11 -18.62 -17.43
C TYR A 153 -0.71 -19.03 -17.88
N LEU A 154 0.23 -19.21 -16.96
CA LEU A 154 1.60 -19.64 -17.28
C LEU A 154 1.64 -21.00 -17.96
N ALA A 155 0.78 -21.94 -17.55
CA ALA A 155 0.65 -23.22 -18.25
C ALA A 155 0.16 -23.04 -19.70
N SER A 156 -0.80 -22.13 -19.94
CA SER A 156 -1.34 -21.85 -21.28
C SER A 156 -0.30 -21.25 -22.24
N THR A 157 0.64 -20.46 -21.72
CA THR A 157 1.76 -19.91 -22.49
C THR A 157 2.95 -20.86 -22.58
N LYS A 158 2.83 -22.08 -22.03
CA LYS A 158 3.94 -23.04 -21.89
C LYS A 158 5.15 -22.43 -21.17
N TYR A 159 4.85 -21.59 -20.17
CA TYR A 159 5.84 -20.87 -19.37
C TYR A 159 6.76 -19.98 -20.21
N GLN A 160 6.29 -19.51 -21.37
CA GLN A 160 7.02 -18.57 -22.20
C GLN A 160 6.56 -17.14 -21.88
N ASP A 161 7.54 -16.24 -21.79
CA ASP A 161 7.24 -14.82 -21.75
C ASP A 161 6.73 -14.38 -23.12
N SER A 162 5.44 -14.06 -23.16
CA SER A 162 4.73 -13.62 -24.36
C SER A 162 4.35 -12.14 -24.28
N PHE A 163 4.76 -11.44 -23.21
CA PHE A 163 4.32 -10.08 -22.93
C PHE A 163 4.72 -9.12 -24.06
N LEU A 164 5.98 -9.17 -24.52
CA LEU A 164 6.48 -8.32 -25.60
C LEU A 164 5.72 -8.48 -26.93
N LYS A 165 5.02 -9.60 -27.14
CA LYS A 165 4.21 -9.83 -28.34
C LYS A 165 2.77 -9.38 -28.15
N HIS A 166 2.26 -9.47 -26.92
CA HIS A 166 0.89 -9.17 -26.56
C HIS A 166 0.85 -8.57 -25.14
N PRO A 167 0.98 -7.24 -24.99
CA PRO A 167 1.04 -6.56 -23.69
C PRO A 167 -0.22 -6.76 -22.83
N THR A 168 -1.34 -7.10 -23.47
CA THR A 168 -2.63 -7.41 -22.82
C THR A 168 -2.91 -8.92 -22.77
N SER A 169 -1.88 -9.74 -22.85
CA SER A 169 -1.94 -11.17 -22.56
C SER A 169 -1.19 -11.41 -21.27
N THR A 170 -1.88 -11.26 -20.14
CA THR A 170 -1.32 -11.49 -18.80
C THR A 170 -2.30 -12.30 -17.95
N ALA A 171 -1.86 -12.74 -16.76
CA ALA A 171 -2.75 -13.37 -15.78
C ALA A 171 -3.92 -12.45 -15.36
N PHE A 172 -3.72 -11.13 -15.37
CA PHE A 172 -4.76 -10.14 -15.11
C PHE A 172 -5.87 -10.22 -16.17
N ASN A 173 -5.49 -10.23 -17.45
CA ASN A 173 -6.42 -10.32 -18.58
C ASN A 173 -7.23 -11.61 -18.53
N GLN A 174 -6.56 -12.74 -18.24
CA GLN A 174 -7.24 -14.02 -18.07
C GLN A 174 -8.19 -14.02 -16.87
N ALA A 175 -7.75 -13.49 -15.72
CA ALA A 175 -8.53 -13.50 -14.48
C ALA A 175 -9.81 -12.66 -14.58
N LEU A 176 -9.71 -11.47 -15.17
CA LEU A 176 -10.81 -10.52 -15.24
C LEU A 176 -11.57 -10.58 -16.58
N GLY A 177 -11.16 -11.47 -17.49
CA GLY A 177 -11.81 -11.63 -18.80
C GLY A 177 -11.75 -10.38 -19.66
N THR A 178 -10.70 -9.57 -19.53
CA THR A 178 -10.55 -8.28 -20.23
C THR A 178 -9.40 -8.31 -21.24
N LYS A 179 -9.54 -7.51 -22.30
CA LYS A 179 -8.48 -7.21 -23.27
C LYS A 179 -7.75 -5.89 -22.97
N ASP A 180 -8.22 -5.16 -21.97
CA ASP A 180 -7.68 -3.87 -21.59
C ASP A 180 -6.36 -4.03 -20.80
N GLY A 181 -5.52 -3.01 -20.83
CA GLY A 181 -4.47 -2.85 -19.82
C GLY A 181 -5.07 -2.50 -18.45
N LEU A 182 -4.25 -2.51 -17.39
CA LEU A 182 -4.73 -2.21 -16.04
C LEU A 182 -5.43 -0.85 -15.95
N PHE A 183 -4.81 0.22 -16.46
CA PHE A 183 -5.35 1.58 -16.35
C PHE A 183 -6.63 1.78 -17.18
N ASP A 184 -6.68 1.22 -18.40
CA ASP A 184 -7.90 1.20 -19.22
C ASP A 184 -9.05 0.43 -18.56
N TYR A 185 -8.72 -0.62 -17.80
CA TYR A 185 -9.71 -1.35 -17.02
C TYR A 185 -10.18 -0.53 -15.82
N LEU A 186 -9.27 0.11 -15.08
CA LEU A 186 -9.60 0.94 -13.92
C LEU A 186 -10.50 2.11 -14.30
N SER A 187 -10.24 2.81 -15.42
CA SER A 187 -11.09 3.92 -15.87
C SER A 187 -12.54 3.50 -16.20
N LYS A 188 -12.76 2.21 -16.48
CA LYS A 188 -14.10 1.61 -16.67
C LYS A 188 -14.73 1.10 -15.37
N HIS A 189 -13.99 1.07 -14.26
CA HIS A 189 -14.42 0.55 -12.95
C HIS A 189 -14.09 1.54 -11.82
N PRO A 190 -14.88 2.63 -11.67
CA PRO A 190 -14.54 3.77 -10.80
C PRO A 190 -14.31 3.43 -9.32
N ASP A 191 -15.01 2.42 -8.77
CA ASP A 191 -14.79 1.99 -7.39
C ASP A 191 -13.41 1.36 -7.19
N GLN A 192 -12.93 0.60 -8.18
CA GLN A 192 -11.62 -0.04 -8.14
C GLN A 192 -10.50 0.95 -8.43
N GLU A 193 -10.74 1.92 -9.32
CA GLU A 193 -9.84 3.05 -9.55
C GLU A 193 -9.63 3.86 -8.28
N ARG A 194 -10.71 4.19 -7.56
CA ARG A 194 -10.63 4.87 -6.26
C ARG A 194 -9.81 4.08 -5.24
N ASP A 195 -10.09 2.79 -5.10
CA ASP A 195 -9.38 1.94 -4.14
C ASP A 195 -7.90 1.78 -4.52
N PHE A 196 -7.58 1.67 -5.82
CA PHE A 196 -6.21 1.70 -6.33
C PHE A 196 -5.50 3.01 -5.99
N GLY A 197 -6.16 4.16 -6.19
CA GLY A 197 -5.63 5.47 -5.83
C GLY A 197 -5.27 5.57 -4.34
N HIS A 198 -6.14 5.08 -3.45
CA HIS A 198 -5.86 5.04 -2.02
C HIS A 198 -4.66 4.13 -1.66
N CYS A 199 -4.51 3.00 -2.35
CA CYS A 199 -3.34 2.12 -2.19
C CYS A 199 -2.05 2.83 -2.61
N MET A 200 -2.05 3.51 -3.76
CA MET A 200 -0.87 4.25 -4.25
C MET A 200 -0.48 5.37 -3.30
N GLU A 201 -1.47 6.10 -2.75
CA GLU A 201 -1.24 7.11 -1.73
C GLU A 201 -0.62 6.53 -0.45
N ALA A 202 -1.05 5.33 -0.04
CA ALA A 202 -0.48 4.65 1.13
C ALA A 202 0.98 4.22 0.90
N VAL A 203 1.29 3.67 -0.27
CA VAL A 203 2.66 3.28 -0.64
C VAL A 203 3.57 4.51 -0.70
N SER A 204 3.13 5.58 -1.37
CA SER A 204 3.88 6.84 -1.45
C SER A 204 4.20 7.42 -0.06
N GLY A 205 3.24 7.39 0.87
CA GLY A 205 3.46 7.86 2.24
C GLY A 205 4.31 6.95 3.12
N SER A 206 4.63 5.72 2.68
CA SER A 206 5.43 4.76 3.45
C SER A 206 6.94 4.84 3.20
N VAL A 207 7.35 5.58 2.17
CA VAL A 207 8.76 5.81 1.83
C VAL A 207 9.12 7.27 2.11
N PRO A 208 10.36 7.57 2.58
CA PRO A 208 10.79 8.94 2.74
C PRO A 208 10.70 9.68 1.40
N SER A 209 10.28 10.94 1.45
CA SER A 209 10.21 11.76 0.23
C SER A 209 11.61 11.87 -0.38
N TRP A 210 11.70 11.81 -1.71
CA TRP A 210 12.97 11.97 -2.41
C TRP A 210 13.68 13.29 -2.06
N ILE A 211 12.92 14.30 -1.62
CA ILE A 211 13.38 15.64 -1.22
C ILE A 211 14.19 15.61 0.08
N GLU A 212 13.97 14.59 0.91
CA GLU A 212 14.71 14.36 2.16
C GLU A 212 16.01 13.59 1.92
N ILE A 213 16.06 12.81 0.83
CA ILE A 213 17.19 11.95 0.48
C ILE A 213 18.13 12.65 -0.51
N TYR A 214 17.59 13.36 -1.49
CA TYR A 214 18.32 14.02 -2.55
C TYR A 214 18.73 15.45 -2.14
N PRO A 215 19.97 15.91 -2.43
CA PRO A 215 20.46 17.24 -2.05
C PRO A 215 19.90 18.35 -2.96
N THR A 216 18.60 18.60 -2.83
CA THR A 216 17.80 19.52 -3.67
C THR A 216 18.31 20.97 -3.71
N GLU A 217 19.01 21.41 -2.68
CA GLU A 217 19.52 22.78 -2.52
C GLU A 217 20.54 23.13 -3.61
N SER A 218 21.35 22.14 -4.02
CA SER A 218 22.34 22.31 -5.09
C SER A 218 21.71 22.47 -6.47
N SER A 219 20.49 21.98 -6.66
CA SER A 219 19.76 22.00 -7.95
C SER A 219 18.96 23.28 -8.17
N ILE A 220 18.75 24.10 -7.14
CA ILE A 220 17.90 25.30 -7.21
C ILE A 220 18.71 26.55 -7.56
N VAL A 221 20.01 26.55 -7.27
CA VAL A 221 20.90 27.71 -7.35
C VAL A 221 21.79 27.63 -8.59
N LYS A 222 21.72 28.63 -9.47
CA LYS A 222 22.67 28.79 -10.57
C LYS A 222 24.03 29.26 -10.07
N SER A 223 25.09 28.89 -10.78
CA SER A 223 26.44 29.42 -10.59
C SER A 223 26.54 30.95 -10.83
N ASP A 224 25.56 31.53 -11.54
CA ASP A 224 25.51 32.94 -11.95
C ASP A 224 24.41 33.78 -11.27
N GLY A 225 23.58 33.17 -10.41
CA GLY A 225 22.52 33.86 -9.67
C GLY A 225 21.20 34.12 -10.41
N GLN A 226 21.04 33.74 -11.69
CA GLN A 226 19.73 33.83 -12.34
C GLN A 226 18.75 32.74 -11.85
N ARG A 227 17.43 32.97 -11.96
CA ARG A 227 16.40 32.07 -11.35
C ARG A 227 15.23 31.70 -12.28
N ASP A 228 15.30 32.04 -13.56
CA ASP A 228 14.13 32.00 -14.47
C ASP A 228 13.87 30.65 -15.17
N ASP A 229 14.68 29.61 -14.88
CA ASP A 229 14.52 28.31 -15.52
C ASP A 229 13.68 27.35 -14.66
N VAL A 230 12.97 26.44 -15.36
CA VAL A 230 12.30 25.28 -14.77
C VAL A 230 13.33 24.45 -14.00
N VAL A 231 13.01 24.11 -12.76
CA VAL A 231 13.89 23.35 -11.85
C VAL A 231 13.48 21.89 -11.82
N VAL A 232 12.17 21.64 -11.76
CA VAL A 232 11.62 20.29 -11.64
C VAL A 232 10.45 20.12 -12.60
N VAL A 233 10.49 19.05 -13.38
CA VAL A 233 9.34 18.51 -14.12
C VAL A 233 8.99 17.16 -13.50
N ASP A 234 7.78 17.04 -12.97
CA ASP A 234 7.25 15.81 -12.38
C ASP A 234 6.33 15.12 -13.39
N VAL A 235 6.81 14.06 -14.03
CA VAL A 235 6.15 13.36 -15.14
C VAL A 235 5.38 12.16 -14.60
N GLY A 236 4.07 12.15 -14.81
CA GLY A 236 3.16 11.21 -14.15
C GLY A 236 3.02 11.49 -12.65
N GLY A 237 3.06 12.77 -12.26
CA GLY A 237 3.06 13.20 -10.86
C GLY A 237 1.68 13.15 -10.18
N SER A 238 0.63 12.77 -10.91
CA SER A 238 -0.73 12.59 -10.42
C SER A 238 -1.25 13.81 -9.65
N ILE A 239 -1.62 13.66 -8.37
CA ILE A 239 -2.13 14.75 -7.53
C ILE A 239 -1.08 15.83 -7.18
N GLY A 240 0.18 15.64 -7.57
CA GLY A 240 1.29 16.59 -7.39
C GLY A 240 1.93 16.54 -6.01
N HIS A 241 1.89 15.39 -5.32
CA HIS A 241 2.39 15.24 -3.96
C HIS A 241 3.85 15.70 -3.81
N ASP A 242 4.73 15.25 -4.72
CA ASP A 242 6.15 15.53 -4.65
C ASP A 242 6.47 16.99 -4.96
N LEU A 243 5.86 17.57 -6.00
CA LEU A 243 6.03 19.00 -6.27
C LEU A 243 5.47 19.88 -5.17
N ASN A 244 4.38 19.48 -4.50
CA ASN A 244 3.86 20.21 -3.36
C ASN A 244 4.84 20.22 -2.19
N ALA A 245 5.41 19.06 -1.85
CA ALA A 245 6.44 18.97 -0.83
C ALA A 245 7.66 19.83 -1.18
N PHE A 246 8.08 19.82 -2.46
CA PHE A 246 9.20 20.61 -2.96
C PHE A 246 8.92 22.11 -2.85
N GLN A 247 7.73 22.54 -3.27
CA GLN A 247 7.31 23.93 -3.21
C GLN A 247 7.18 24.43 -1.77
N ARG A 248 6.69 23.61 -0.83
CA ARG A 248 6.64 23.98 0.60
C ARG A 248 8.03 24.15 1.21
N LYS A 249 8.97 23.25 0.87
CA LYS A 249 10.35 23.30 1.36
C LYS A 249 11.10 24.52 0.82
N HIS A 250 11.02 24.77 -0.49
CA HIS A 250 11.90 25.72 -1.17
C HIS A 250 11.24 27.05 -1.54
N ARG A 251 9.91 27.12 -1.57
CA ARG A 251 9.11 28.33 -1.84
C ARG A 251 9.57 29.05 -3.11
N LEU A 252 9.67 28.31 -4.21
CA LEU A 252 10.16 28.85 -5.47
C LEU A 252 9.16 29.82 -6.11
N GLN A 253 9.69 30.69 -6.98
CA GLN A 253 8.87 31.59 -7.80
C GLN A 253 8.01 30.79 -8.80
N PRO A 254 6.82 31.29 -9.17
CA PRO A 254 5.96 30.65 -10.16
C PRO A 254 6.67 30.33 -11.48
N GLY A 255 6.29 29.22 -12.12
CA GLY A 255 6.84 28.81 -13.41
C GLY A 255 8.13 27.98 -13.32
N ARG A 256 8.66 27.77 -12.11
CA ARG A 256 9.86 26.93 -11.89
C ARG A 256 9.56 25.45 -11.69
N LEU A 257 8.30 25.09 -11.43
CA LEU A 257 7.85 23.72 -11.20
C LEU A 257 6.74 23.37 -12.18
N VAL A 258 6.85 22.23 -12.85
CA VAL A 258 5.89 21.75 -13.85
C VAL A 258 5.41 20.35 -13.47
N LEU A 259 4.10 20.21 -13.24
CA LEU A 259 3.42 18.92 -13.08
C LEU A 259 2.91 18.46 -14.44
N GLN A 260 3.33 17.27 -14.87
CA GLN A 260 2.89 16.63 -16.11
C GLN A 260 2.09 15.36 -15.81
N ASP A 261 0.90 15.27 -16.41
CA ASP A 261 0.04 14.08 -16.38
C ASP A 261 -1.00 14.16 -17.52
N LEU A 262 -1.86 13.16 -17.65
CA LEU A 262 -3.00 13.22 -18.56
C LEU A 262 -3.95 14.35 -18.16
N ALA A 263 -4.62 14.97 -19.14
CA ALA A 263 -5.47 16.15 -18.91
C ALA A 263 -6.55 15.90 -17.84
N GLU A 264 -7.20 14.74 -17.88
CA GLU A 264 -8.21 14.31 -16.92
C GLU A 264 -7.68 14.15 -15.48
N VAL A 265 -6.45 13.66 -15.32
CA VAL A 265 -5.79 13.55 -14.00
C VAL A 265 -5.48 14.94 -13.44
N LEU A 266 -5.02 15.85 -14.30
CA LEU A 266 -4.67 17.22 -13.90
C LEU A 266 -5.88 18.05 -13.45
N GLU A 267 -7.09 17.74 -13.90
CA GLU A 267 -8.33 18.34 -13.39
C GLU A 267 -8.49 18.08 -11.89
N GLY A 268 -8.17 16.87 -11.44
CA GLY A 268 -8.22 16.45 -10.03
C GLY A 268 -7.01 16.86 -9.19
N ALA A 269 -5.90 17.27 -9.82
CA ALA A 269 -4.65 17.57 -9.12
C ALA A 269 -4.76 18.77 -8.18
N ARG A 270 -4.24 18.63 -6.95
CA ARG A 270 -4.31 19.65 -5.89
C ARG A 270 -2.92 20.18 -5.61
N VAL A 271 -2.49 21.16 -6.39
CA VAL A 271 -1.12 21.69 -6.34
C VAL A 271 -1.02 23.02 -5.60
N GLU A 272 0.11 23.26 -4.93
CA GLU A 272 0.48 24.54 -4.31
C GLU A 272 0.57 25.66 -5.37
N SER A 273 0.36 26.91 -4.93
CA SER A 273 0.49 28.07 -5.81
C SER A 273 1.88 28.18 -6.43
N GLY A 274 1.93 28.43 -7.74
CA GLY A 274 3.18 28.59 -8.49
C GLY A 274 3.65 27.33 -9.24
N ILE A 275 3.01 26.18 -9.01
CA ILE A 275 3.20 24.95 -9.80
C ILE A 275 2.36 25.04 -11.08
N THR A 276 3.00 24.82 -12.22
CA THR A 276 2.35 24.82 -13.53
C THR A 276 1.85 23.43 -13.86
N LYS A 277 0.55 23.25 -14.12
CA LYS A 277 0.00 22.01 -14.65
C LYS A 277 0.14 21.99 -16.17
N MET A 278 0.66 20.90 -16.73
CA MET A 278 0.92 20.75 -18.16
C MET A 278 0.46 19.37 -18.62
N PRO A 279 -0.62 19.25 -19.42
CA PRO A 279 -1.01 17.98 -20.01
C PRO A 279 0.13 17.40 -20.84
N HIS A 280 0.53 16.17 -20.55
CA HIS A 280 1.58 15.48 -21.28
C HIS A 280 1.39 13.97 -21.19
N ASP A 281 1.44 13.31 -22.34
CA ASP A 281 1.56 11.86 -22.44
C ASP A 281 3.05 11.52 -22.49
N PHE A 282 3.55 10.83 -21.47
CA PHE A 282 4.97 10.49 -21.35
C PHE A 282 5.45 9.45 -22.37
N PHE A 283 4.54 8.85 -23.16
CA PHE A 283 4.91 8.06 -24.34
C PHE A 283 5.28 8.94 -25.56
N THR A 284 5.11 10.25 -25.44
CA THR A 284 5.51 11.25 -26.45
C THR A 284 6.77 11.99 -26.01
N ASP A 285 7.42 12.70 -26.94
CA ASP A 285 8.62 13.47 -26.63
C ASP A 285 8.37 14.52 -25.55
N GLN A 286 9.30 14.65 -24.61
CA GLN A 286 9.23 15.61 -23.51
C GLN A 286 9.11 17.05 -24.03
N THR A 287 8.04 17.74 -23.65
CA THR A 287 7.69 19.07 -24.18
C THR A 287 8.37 20.23 -23.44
N VAL A 288 8.93 20.00 -22.26
CA VAL A 288 9.70 21.02 -21.53
C VAL A 288 11.14 21.03 -22.03
N GLU A 289 11.49 22.03 -22.83
CA GLU A 289 12.87 22.23 -23.29
C GLU A 289 13.73 22.87 -22.19
N GLY A 290 14.82 22.20 -21.83
CA GLY A 290 15.80 22.74 -20.88
C GLY A 290 16.53 23.92 -21.49
N LYS A 291 16.17 25.14 -21.11
CA LYS A 291 16.92 26.34 -21.49
C LYS A 291 18.24 26.35 -20.72
N SER A 292 19.30 25.86 -21.38
CA SER A 292 20.70 26.00 -21.00
C SER A 292 21.20 25.28 -19.74
N HIS A 293 20.34 24.71 -18.89
CA HIS A 293 20.73 23.98 -17.67
C HIS A 293 19.98 22.64 -17.53
N PRO A 294 20.60 21.62 -16.89
CA PRO A 294 19.89 20.38 -16.56
C PRO A 294 18.83 20.70 -15.50
N TYR A 295 17.57 20.48 -15.85
CA TYR A 295 16.46 20.46 -14.89
C TYR A 295 16.26 19.03 -14.38
N ILE A 296 15.74 18.89 -13.17
CA ILE A 296 15.40 17.58 -12.62
C ILE A 296 14.13 17.11 -13.32
N VAL A 297 14.23 15.99 -14.03
CA VAL A 297 13.05 15.23 -14.45
C VAL A 297 12.81 14.15 -13.41
N ILE A 298 11.65 14.19 -12.78
CA ILE A 298 11.21 13.14 -11.89
C ILE A 298 10.26 12.26 -12.68
N TYR A 299 10.67 11.01 -12.87
CA TYR A 299 9.72 9.93 -13.09
C TYR A 299 9.58 9.27 -11.73
N SER A 300 8.37 9.28 -11.16
CA SER A 300 8.17 8.57 -9.91
C SER A 300 8.53 7.09 -10.12
N GLN A 301 9.19 6.49 -9.13
CA GLN A 301 9.57 5.07 -9.22
C GLN A 301 8.34 4.18 -9.47
N GLN A 302 7.17 4.62 -9.02
CA GLN A 302 5.88 3.97 -9.20
C GLN A 302 5.42 4.01 -10.67
N VAL A 303 5.59 5.15 -11.36
CA VAL A 303 5.33 5.25 -12.80
C VAL A 303 6.26 4.31 -13.55
N ARG A 304 7.57 4.35 -13.25
CA ARG A 304 8.54 3.53 -13.97
C ARG A 304 8.38 2.03 -13.73
N SER A 305 8.02 1.62 -12.51
CA SER A 305 7.79 0.21 -12.17
C SER A 305 6.47 -0.36 -12.70
N ALA A 306 5.55 0.49 -13.16
CA ALA A 306 4.26 0.06 -13.69
C ALA A 306 4.34 -0.37 -15.17
N TRP A 307 5.46 -0.09 -15.83
CA TRP A 307 5.71 -0.41 -17.23
C TRP A 307 6.94 -1.29 -17.35
N ASP A 308 6.93 -2.21 -18.29
CA ASP A 308 8.10 -3.02 -18.63
C ASP A 308 9.14 -2.19 -19.39
N ASP A 309 10.38 -2.71 -19.45
CA ASP A 309 11.57 -2.07 -20.07
C ASP A 309 11.42 -1.74 -21.57
#